data_AF-A0A945CXL0-F1
#
_entry.id   AF-A0A945CXL0-F1
#
_cell.length_a   1.000
_cell.length_b   1.000
_cell.length_c   1.000
_cell.angle_alpha   90.00
_cell.angle_beta   90.00
_cell.angle_gamma   90.00
#
_symmetry.space_group_name_H-M   'P 1'
#
loop_
_entity.id
_entity.type
_entity.pdbx_description
1 polymer ?
#
loop_
_entity_poly.entity_id
_entity_poly.type
_entity_poly.pdbx_seq_one_letter_code
_entity_poly.pdbx_strand_id
1 'polypeptide(L)'
;MAKGANVRSLEALREFRVALIKFIDKAKRAVATSDSEVMHTQIWLDSNQPTHWIREIRKGEERLNQAKSELFRATISQPDNPRGPTDQVRLVRKRKAEIEHAKSKLDQTKRWSRTFGKNVNDYRGTISPLSSALDGSAQKAVILIERSIASLEQYLSTSTPTSEITSNSTAQPTSISRKGEDNTESQHDEHANSDRTVNESNKSPDIPMDADD
;
A
#
# COMPACT_ATOMS: atom_id res chain seq x y z
N MET A 1 13.44 48.86 3.11
CA MET A 1 14.65 48.04 2.95
C MET A 1 14.26 46.71 2.33
N ALA A 2 14.54 46.51 1.04
CA ALA A 2 14.27 45.24 0.38
C ALA A 2 15.45 44.30 0.65
N LYS A 3 15.28 43.33 1.56
CA LYS A 3 16.21 42.21 1.72
C LYS A 3 16.13 41.38 0.44
N GLY A 4 17.22 41.35 -0.33
CA GLY A 4 17.28 40.60 -1.60
C GLY A 4 16.93 39.12 -1.42
N ALA A 5 16.17 38.57 -2.36
CA ALA A 5 15.84 37.14 -2.39
C ALA A 5 17.04 36.36 -2.94
N ASN A 6 17.61 35.46 -2.13
CA ASN A 6 18.70 34.57 -2.57
C ASN A 6 18.12 33.35 -3.32
N VAL A 7 17.76 33.55 -4.59
CA VAL A 7 17.20 32.49 -5.44
C VAL A 7 18.33 31.60 -5.96
N ARG A 8 18.51 30.42 -5.36
CA ARG A 8 19.55 29.46 -5.77
C ARG A 8 19.23 28.70 -7.07
N SER A 9 17.95 28.38 -7.34
CA SER A 9 17.51 27.76 -8.61
C SER A 9 15.99 27.85 -8.77
N LEU A 10 15.51 28.60 -9.77
CA LEU A 10 14.10 28.64 -10.17
C LEU A 10 13.68 27.33 -10.85
N GLU A 11 14.61 26.70 -11.57
CA GLU A 11 14.35 25.46 -12.30
C GLU A 11 14.03 24.30 -11.35
N ALA A 12 14.73 24.21 -10.22
CA ALA A 12 14.44 23.21 -9.19
C ALA A 12 13.01 23.32 -8.63
N LEU A 13 12.45 24.54 -8.53
CA LEU A 13 11.06 24.74 -8.10
C LEU A 13 10.07 24.27 -9.17
N ARG A 14 10.35 24.50 -10.45
CA ARG A 14 9.53 24.03 -11.57
C ARG A 14 9.54 22.50 -11.65
N GLU A 15 10.73 21.89 -11.56
CA GLU A 15 10.88 20.44 -11.50
C GLU A 15 10.15 19.83 -10.32
N PHE A 16 10.28 20.43 -9.12
CA PHE A 16 9.58 19.97 -7.93
C PHE A 16 8.05 20.07 -8.08
N ARG A 17 7.52 21.15 -8.66
CA ARG A 17 6.09 21.28 -8.95
C ARG A 17 5.61 20.14 -9.85
N VAL A 18 6.33 19.86 -10.93
CA VAL A 18 5.99 18.76 -11.86
C VAL A 18 6.07 17.41 -11.16
N ALA A 19 7.10 17.17 -10.36
CA ALA A 19 7.26 15.94 -9.58
C ALA A 19 6.12 15.76 -8.56
N LEU A 20 5.73 16.84 -7.87
CA LEU A 20 4.65 16.82 -6.89
C LEU A 20 3.30 16.51 -7.55
N ILE A 21 2.98 17.13 -8.69
CA ILE A 21 1.75 16.82 -9.44
C ILE A 21 1.73 15.34 -9.85
N LYS A 22 2.84 14.84 -10.43
CA LYS A 22 2.96 13.42 -10.81
C LYS A 22 2.83 12.49 -9.61
N PHE A 23 3.40 12.84 -8.46
CA PHE A 23 3.26 12.08 -7.23
C PHE A 23 1.81 12.03 -6.78
N ILE A 24 1.10 13.17 -6.73
CA ILE A 24 -0.29 13.22 -6.31
C ILE A 24 -1.16 12.35 -7.22
N ASP A 25 -0.99 12.45 -8.54
CA ASP A 25 -1.76 11.63 -9.49
C ASP A 25 -1.51 10.14 -9.30
N LYS A 26 -0.24 9.74 -9.12
CA LYS A 26 0.13 8.34 -8.87
C LYS A 26 -0.43 7.84 -7.55
N ALA A 27 -0.30 8.62 -6.48
CA ALA A 27 -0.77 8.26 -5.16
C ALA A 27 -2.30 8.12 -5.14
N LYS A 28 -3.04 9.06 -5.74
CA LYS A 28 -4.51 8.97 -5.85
C LYS A 28 -4.95 7.74 -6.62
N ARG A 29 -4.29 7.42 -7.74
CA ARG A 29 -4.59 6.20 -8.52
C ARG A 29 -4.33 4.93 -7.69
N ALA A 30 -3.20 4.86 -7.00
CA ALA A 30 -2.85 3.70 -6.17
C ALA A 30 -3.85 3.49 -5.02
N VAL A 31 -4.28 4.56 -4.35
CA VAL A 31 -5.33 4.50 -3.32
C VAL A 31 -6.65 4.03 -3.91
N ALA A 32 -7.09 4.61 -5.04
CA ALA A 32 -8.34 4.23 -5.69
C ALA A 32 -8.35 2.76 -6.16
N THR A 33 -7.23 2.27 -6.69
CA THR A 33 -7.08 0.84 -7.05
C THR A 33 -7.19 -0.05 -5.83
N SER A 34 -6.49 0.29 -4.75
CA SER A 34 -6.53 -0.48 -3.49
C SER A 34 -7.94 -0.51 -2.90
N ASP A 35 -8.64 0.63 -2.89
CA ASP A 35 -10.03 0.73 -2.42
C ASP A 35 -10.96 -0.14 -3.27
N SER A 36 -10.79 -0.15 -4.59
CA SER A 36 -11.60 -0.98 -5.49
C SER A 36 -11.38 -2.48 -5.25
N GLU A 37 -10.13 -2.91 -5.02
CA GLU A 37 -9.82 -4.32 -4.73
C GLU A 37 -10.40 -4.75 -3.38
N VAL A 38 -10.30 -3.89 -2.37
CA VAL A 38 -10.89 -4.11 -1.05
C VAL A 38 -12.41 -4.24 -1.15
N MET A 39 -13.07 -3.29 -1.85
CA MET A 39 -14.51 -3.31 -2.05
C MET A 39 -14.96 -4.57 -2.82
N HIS A 40 -14.26 -4.93 -3.89
CA HIS A 40 -14.57 -6.13 -4.66
C HIS A 40 -14.44 -7.40 -3.80
N THR A 41 -13.36 -7.51 -3.03
CA THR A 41 -13.14 -8.63 -2.12
C THR A 41 -14.21 -8.71 -1.05
N GLN A 42 -14.62 -7.56 -0.49
CA GLN A 42 -15.71 -7.49 0.49
C GLN A 42 -17.02 -8.02 -0.10
N ILE A 43 -17.43 -7.53 -1.28
CA ILE A 43 -18.66 -7.98 -1.96
C ILE A 43 -18.59 -9.48 -2.24
N TRP A 44 -17.45 -9.96 -2.72
CA TRP A 44 -17.25 -11.38 -3.00
C TRP A 44 -17.44 -12.26 -1.77
N LEU A 45 -16.92 -11.82 -0.62
CA LEU A 45 -16.96 -12.56 0.64
C LEU A 45 -18.33 -12.47 1.34
N ASP A 46 -19.01 -11.33 1.21
CA ASP A 46 -20.32 -11.09 1.83
C ASP A 46 -21.49 -11.67 1.04
N SER A 47 -21.41 -11.64 -0.31
CA SER A 47 -22.53 -11.99 -1.19
C SER A 47 -22.24 -13.19 -2.09
N ASN A 48 -21.15 -13.13 -2.87
CA ASN A 48 -20.92 -14.13 -3.93
C ASN A 48 -20.60 -15.52 -3.36
N GLN A 49 -19.67 -15.60 -2.42
CA GLN A 49 -19.23 -16.86 -1.82
C GLN A 49 -20.33 -17.54 -0.99
N PRO A 50 -21.03 -16.85 -0.07
CA PRO A 50 -22.14 -17.47 0.65
C PRO A 50 -23.21 -18.01 -0.29
N THR A 51 -23.58 -17.24 -1.32
CA THR A 51 -24.55 -17.66 -2.34
C THR A 51 -24.09 -18.90 -3.10
N HIS A 52 -22.80 -18.96 -3.47
CA HIS A 52 -22.21 -20.13 -4.12
C HIS A 52 -22.30 -21.38 -3.23
N TRP A 53 -21.87 -21.30 -1.96
CA TRP A 53 -21.91 -22.46 -1.06
C TRP A 53 -23.33 -22.89 -0.70
N ILE A 54 -24.26 -21.96 -0.51
CA ILE A 54 -25.69 -22.29 -0.30
C ILE A 54 -26.25 -23.06 -1.50
N ARG A 55 -25.91 -22.63 -2.73
CA ARG A 55 -26.31 -23.32 -3.95
C ARG A 55 -25.69 -24.72 -4.04
N GLU A 56 -24.41 -24.88 -3.71
CA GLU A 56 -23.74 -26.17 -3.72
C GLU A 56 -24.27 -27.13 -2.64
N ILE A 57 -24.65 -26.63 -1.46
CA ILE A 57 -25.33 -27.42 -0.43
C ILE A 57 -26.65 -27.95 -0.99
N ARG A 58 -27.48 -27.08 -1.58
CA ARG A 58 -28.77 -27.49 -2.16
C ARG A 58 -28.59 -28.55 -3.26
N LYS A 59 -27.66 -28.35 -4.20
CA LYS A 59 -27.35 -29.34 -5.24
C LYS A 59 -26.83 -30.66 -4.63
N GLY A 60 -26.02 -30.57 -3.58
CA GLY A 60 -25.54 -31.72 -2.83
C GLY A 60 -26.69 -32.52 -2.20
N GLU A 61 -27.68 -31.84 -1.62
CA GLU A 61 -28.88 -32.45 -1.05
C GLU A 61 -29.74 -33.15 -2.10
N GLU A 62 -29.95 -32.52 -3.26
CA GLU A 62 -30.64 -33.14 -4.41
C GLU A 62 -29.93 -34.43 -4.85
N ARG A 63 -28.59 -34.38 -5.00
CA ARG A 63 -27.75 -35.55 -5.34
C ARG A 63 -27.72 -36.63 -4.26
N LEU A 64 -27.83 -36.25 -2.98
CA LEU A 64 -27.91 -37.17 -1.86
C LEU A 64 -29.26 -37.90 -1.86
N ASN A 65 -30.35 -37.17 -2.12
CA ASN A 65 -31.68 -37.76 -2.22
C ASN A 65 -31.76 -38.76 -3.39
N GLN A 66 -31.17 -38.42 -4.54
CA GLN A 66 -31.05 -39.36 -5.65
C GLN A 66 -30.25 -40.62 -5.25
N ALA A 67 -29.07 -40.45 -4.63
CA ALA A 67 -28.25 -41.58 -4.20
C ALA A 67 -28.96 -42.48 -3.15
N LYS A 68 -29.77 -41.89 -2.27
CA LYS A 68 -30.61 -42.65 -1.32
C LYS A 68 -31.70 -43.45 -2.04
N SER A 69 -32.35 -42.88 -3.04
CA SER A 69 -33.36 -43.58 -3.85
C SER A 69 -32.74 -44.73 -4.66
N GLU A 70 -31.54 -44.52 -5.21
CA GLU A 70 -30.76 -45.57 -5.89
C GLU A 70 -30.36 -46.68 -4.93
N LEU A 71 -29.88 -46.34 -3.73
CA LEU A 71 -29.59 -47.30 -2.67
C LEU A 71 -30.83 -48.12 -2.30
N PHE A 72 -31.97 -47.46 -2.08
CA PHE A 72 -33.22 -48.13 -1.74
C PHE A 72 -33.67 -49.11 -2.85
N ARG A 73 -33.60 -48.69 -4.12
CA ARG A 73 -33.90 -49.54 -5.27
C ARG A 73 -32.96 -50.75 -5.35
N ALA A 74 -31.65 -50.54 -5.13
CA ALA A 74 -30.65 -51.60 -5.15
C ALA A 74 -30.83 -52.60 -4.00
N THR A 75 -31.23 -52.12 -2.81
CA THR A 75 -31.55 -52.98 -1.67
C THR A 75 -32.77 -53.86 -1.96
N ILE A 76 -33.81 -53.32 -2.61
CA ILE A 76 -35.01 -54.11 -2.97
C ILE A 76 -34.71 -55.12 -4.08
N SER A 77 -33.89 -54.76 -5.08
CA SER A 77 -33.60 -55.66 -6.21
C SER A 77 -32.64 -56.79 -5.87
N GLN A 78 -31.90 -56.70 -4.77
CA GLN A 78 -30.90 -57.69 -4.34
C GLN A 78 -31.07 -58.11 -2.86
N PRO A 79 -32.20 -58.74 -2.49
CA PRO A 79 -32.47 -59.11 -1.10
C PRO A 79 -31.53 -60.21 -0.56
N ASP A 80 -31.09 -61.14 -1.41
CA ASP A 80 -30.23 -62.28 -1.02
C ASP A 80 -28.72 -62.02 -1.19
N ASN A 81 -28.32 -60.78 -1.46
CA ASN A 81 -26.90 -60.44 -1.64
C ASN A 81 -26.19 -60.35 -0.27
N PRO A 82 -25.24 -61.26 0.07
CA PRO A 82 -24.58 -61.29 1.38
C PRO A 82 -23.76 -60.04 1.69
N ARG A 83 -23.35 -59.28 0.66
CA ARG A 83 -22.54 -58.05 0.78
C ARG A 83 -23.38 -56.78 0.69
N GLY A 84 -24.64 -56.88 0.27
CA GLY A 84 -25.51 -55.74 -0.01
C GLY A 84 -24.97 -54.78 -1.10
N PRO A 85 -25.72 -53.70 -1.40
CA PRO A 85 -25.36 -52.69 -2.41
C PRO A 85 -24.23 -51.75 -1.94
N THR A 86 -23.01 -52.29 -1.83
CA THR A 86 -21.84 -51.61 -1.27
C THR A 86 -21.48 -50.31 -2.01
N ASP A 87 -21.67 -50.27 -3.33
CA ASP A 87 -21.36 -49.11 -4.16
C ASP A 87 -22.30 -47.94 -3.89
N GLN A 88 -23.60 -48.23 -3.76
CA GLN A 88 -24.63 -47.24 -3.45
C GLN A 88 -24.46 -46.71 -2.03
N VAL A 89 -24.06 -47.55 -1.07
CA VAL A 89 -23.71 -47.12 0.29
C VAL A 89 -22.51 -46.17 0.27
N ARG A 90 -21.44 -46.52 -0.46
CA ARG A 90 -20.28 -45.65 -0.65
C ARG A 90 -20.66 -44.32 -1.31
N LEU A 91 -21.54 -44.35 -2.31
CA LEU A 91 -22.03 -43.16 -2.99
C LEU A 91 -22.80 -42.22 -2.03
N VAL A 92 -23.71 -42.75 -1.22
CA VAL A 92 -24.42 -41.97 -0.19
C VAL A 92 -23.45 -41.35 0.81
N ARG A 93 -22.45 -42.10 1.27
CA ARG A 93 -21.41 -41.58 2.18
C ARG A 93 -20.62 -40.44 1.53
N LYS A 94 -20.23 -40.60 0.26
CA LYS A 94 -19.54 -39.56 -0.51
C LYS A 94 -20.37 -38.28 -0.61
N ARG A 95 -21.65 -38.40 -0.98
CA ARG A 95 -22.56 -37.24 -1.11
C ARG A 95 -22.78 -36.52 0.22
N LYS A 96 -22.86 -37.26 1.33
CA LYS A 96 -22.90 -36.65 2.67
C LYS A 96 -21.62 -35.86 2.97
N ALA A 97 -20.45 -36.42 2.68
CA ALA A 97 -19.17 -35.74 2.89
C ALA A 97 -19.03 -34.46 2.06
N GLU A 98 -19.50 -34.45 0.81
CA GLU A 98 -19.53 -33.27 -0.05
C GLU A 98 -20.37 -32.13 0.55
N ILE A 99 -21.55 -32.45 1.11
CA ILE A 99 -22.42 -31.48 1.79
C ILE A 99 -21.73 -30.92 3.04
N GLU A 100 -21.13 -31.77 3.87
CA GLU A 100 -20.44 -31.33 5.08
C GLU A 100 -19.24 -30.44 4.77
N HIS A 101 -18.49 -30.75 3.71
CA HIS A 101 -17.43 -29.88 3.22
C HIS A 101 -17.98 -28.51 2.78
N ALA A 102 -19.07 -28.48 2.01
CA ALA A 102 -19.70 -27.23 1.58
C ALA A 102 -20.21 -26.39 2.75
N LYS A 103 -20.80 -27.01 3.78
CA LYS A 103 -21.20 -26.33 5.03
C LYS A 103 -20.00 -25.74 5.77
N SER A 104 -18.93 -26.53 5.93
CA SER A 104 -17.69 -26.05 6.57
C SER A 104 -17.11 -24.84 5.83
N LYS A 105 -17.12 -24.86 4.49
CA LYS A 105 -16.68 -23.72 3.67
C LYS A 105 -17.59 -22.51 3.85
N LEU A 106 -18.91 -22.69 3.90
CA LEU A 106 -19.84 -21.59 4.18
C LEU A 106 -19.56 -20.92 5.53
N ASP A 107 -19.32 -21.71 6.57
CA ASP A 107 -19.02 -21.18 7.91
C ASP A 107 -17.66 -20.47 7.96
N GLN A 108 -16.65 -21.00 7.25
CA GLN A 108 -15.36 -20.33 7.04
C GLN A 108 -15.56 -18.98 6.33
N THR A 109 -16.32 -18.95 5.23
CA THR A 109 -16.62 -17.71 4.50
C THR A 109 -17.29 -16.67 5.40
N LYS A 110 -18.26 -17.06 6.22
CA LYS A 110 -18.92 -16.14 7.18
C LYS A 110 -17.95 -15.60 8.22
N ARG A 111 -17.06 -16.45 8.74
CA ARG A 111 -16.01 -16.02 9.68
C ARG A 111 -15.08 -15.01 9.01
N TRP A 112 -14.65 -15.31 7.79
CA TRP A 112 -13.75 -14.46 7.03
C TRP A 112 -14.41 -13.13 6.67
N SER A 113 -15.70 -13.11 6.30
CA SER A 113 -16.48 -11.88 6.07
C SER A 113 -16.41 -10.93 7.27
N ARG A 114 -16.63 -11.45 8.49
CA ARG A 114 -16.54 -10.64 9.73
C ARG A 114 -15.13 -10.11 9.98
N THR A 115 -14.12 -10.98 9.88
CA THR A 115 -12.71 -10.58 10.11
C THR A 115 -12.24 -9.59 9.06
N PHE A 116 -12.60 -9.82 7.79
CA PHE A 116 -12.28 -8.93 6.68
C PHE A 116 -12.95 -7.57 6.87
N GLY A 117 -14.24 -7.52 7.23
CA GLY A 117 -14.93 -6.25 7.51
C GLY A 117 -14.25 -5.42 8.60
N LYS A 118 -13.70 -6.05 9.65
CA LYS A 118 -12.87 -5.36 10.64
C LYS A 118 -11.60 -4.78 10.01
N ASN A 119 -10.86 -5.60 9.27
CA ASN A 119 -9.62 -5.16 8.62
C ASN A 119 -9.85 -4.05 7.58
N VAL A 120 -11.00 -4.05 6.89
CA VAL A 120 -11.40 -2.98 5.97
C VAL A 120 -11.62 -1.67 6.71
N ASN A 121 -12.25 -1.70 7.89
CA ASN A 121 -12.43 -0.50 8.71
C ASN A 121 -11.08 0.05 9.20
N ASP A 122 -10.18 -0.83 9.64
CA ASP A 122 -8.82 -0.45 10.07
C ASP A 122 -8.04 0.16 8.88
N TYR A 123 -8.07 -0.49 7.71
CA TYR A 123 -7.50 0.03 6.47
C TYR A 123 -8.06 1.42 6.13
N ARG A 124 -9.39 1.58 6.13
CA ARG A 124 -10.05 2.86 5.82
C ARG A 124 -9.64 3.96 6.80
N GLY A 125 -9.48 3.61 8.08
CA GLY A 125 -8.96 4.53 9.10
C GLY A 125 -7.54 5.00 8.79
N THR A 126 -6.66 4.10 8.36
CA THR A 126 -5.27 4.44 8.02
C THR A 126 -5.11 5.23 6.72
N ILE A 127 -5.96 4.96 5.71
CA ILE A 127 -5.84 5.58 4.39
C ILE A 127 -6.56 6.93 4.28
N SER A 128 -7.59 7.16 5.10
CA SER A 128 -8.40 8.39 5.08
C SER A 128 -7.58 9.68 5.26
N PRO A 129 -6.60 9.76 6.19
CA PRO A 129 -5.72 10.92 6.30
C PRO A 129 -4.87 11.17 5.06
N LEU A 130 -4.34 10.10 4.45
CA LEU A 130 -3.54 10.20 3.23
C LEU A 130 -4.38 10.72 2.06
N SER A 131 -5.58 10.16 1.85
CA SER A 131 -6.50 10.63 0.82
C SER A 131 -6.84 12.12 1.02
N SER A 132 -7.16 12.50 2.26
CA SER A 132 -7.49 13.89 2.61
C SER A 132 -6.31 14.85 2.36
N ALA A 133 -5.08 14.40 2.66
CA ALA A 133 -3.87 15.18 2.41
C ALA A 133 -3.58 15.35 0.91
N LEU A 134 -3.83 14.31 0.10
CA LEU A 134 -3.66 14.34 -1.36
C LEU A 134 -4.70 15.22 -2.06
N ASP A 135 -5.93 15.30 -1.54
CA ASP A 135 -6.99 16.15 -2.07
C ASP A 135 -6.88 17.60 -1.63
N GLY A 136 -6.45 17.84 -0.39
CA GLY A 136 -6.37 19.18 0.20
C GLY A 136 -4.97 19.79 0.19
N SER A 137 -4.15 19.36 1.15
CA SER A 137 -2.85 20.01 1.45
C SER A 137 -1.86 19.91 0.29
N ALA A 138 -1.82 18.78 -0.41
CA ALA A 138 -0.89 18.58 -1.52
C ALA A 138 -1.22 19.48 -2.72
N GLN A 139 -2.51 19.66 -3.02
CA GLN A 139 -2.97 20.61 -4.05
C GLN A 139 -2.66 22.06 -3.68
N LYS A 140 -2.87 22.43 -2.41
CA LYS A 140 -2.49 23.76 -1.90
C LYS A 140 -0.99 24.01 -2.03
N ALA A 141 -0.15 23.00 -1.78
CA ALA A 141 1.29 23.10 -1.95
C ALA A 141 1.69 23.37 -3.41
N VAL A 142 1.04 22.71 -4.38
CA VAL A 142 1.26 22.98 -5.82
C VAL A 142 0.95 24.44 -6.16
N ILE A 143 -0.18 24.97 -5.71
CA ILE A 143 -0.58 26.36 -5.94
C ILE A 143 0.40 27.34 -5.29
N LEU A 144 0.87 27.03 -4.08
CA LEU A 144 1.86 27.86 -3.38
C LEU A 144 3.17 27.92 -4.15
N ILE A 145 3.67 26.78 -4.64
CA ILE A 145 4.89 26.71 -5.45
C ILE A 145 4.71 27.51 -6.74
N GLU A 146 3.57 27.37 -7.42
CA GLU A 146 3.26 28.13 -8.64
C GLU A 146 3.26 29.64 -8.41
N ARG A 147 2.61 30.11 -7.35
CA ARG A 147 2.63 31.53 -6.96
C ARG A 147 4.04 32.00 -6.62
N SER A 148 4.83 31.15 -5.96
CA SER A 148 6.22 31.49 -5.62
C SER A 148 7.07 31.66 -6.87
N ILE A 149 6.96 30.74 -7.85
CA ILE A 149 7.64 30.81 -9.15
C ILE A 149 7.27 32.11 -9.87
N ALA A 150 5.97 32.40 -9.99
CA ALA A 150 5.48 33.61 -10.66
C ALA A 150 6.01 34.90 -9.99
N SER A 151 6.05 34.95 -8.65
CA SER A 151 6.58 36.11 -7.93
C SER A 151 8.08 36.31 -8.18
N LEU A 152 8.86 35.21 -8.21
CA LEU A 152 10.30 35.27 -8.46
C LEU A 152 10.62 35.68 -9.90
N GLU A 153 9.83 35.22 -10.87
CA GLU A 153 9.93 35.65 -12.26
C GLU A 153 9.64 37.15 -12.43
N GLN A 154 8.62 37.68 -11.73
CA GLN A 154 8.34 39.12 -11.71
C GLN A 154 9.50 39.93 -11.15
N TYR A 155 10.08 39.50 -10.02
CA TYR A 155 11.26 40.16 -9.42
C TYR A 155 12.47 40.17 -10.37
N LEU A 156 12.72 39.05 -11.06
CA LEU A 156 13.80 38.97 -12.06
C LEU A 156 13.57 39.94 -13.22
N SER A 157 12.33 40.04 -13.73
CA SER A 157 12.00 40.94 -14.85
C SER A 157 12.04 42.43 -14.49
N THR A 158 11.80 42.81 -13.23
CA THR A 158 11.82 44.20 -12.77
C THR A 158 13.22 44.67 -12.35
N SER A 159 14.14 43.75 -12.01
CA SER A 159 15.52 44.11 -11.62
C SER A 159 16.47 44.34 -12.81
N THR A 160 16.01 44.17 -14.06
CA THR A 160 16.72 44.54 -15.29
C THR A 160 16.16 45.85 -15.86
N PRO A 161 16.43 46.99 -15.22
CA PRO A 161 17.32 47.96 -15.87
C PRO A 161 18.15 48.75 -14.85
N THR A 162 19.48 48.56 -14.87
CA THR A 162 20.55 49.54 -14.54
C THR A 162 21.84 48.77 -14.30
N SER A 163 22.58 48.52 -15.37
CA SER A 163 24.03 48.31 -15.30
C SER A 163 24.65 48.86 -16.58
N GLU A 164 24.38 50.13 -16.84
CA GLU A 164 25.28 50.99 -17.59
C GLU A 164 25.66 52.14 -16.67
N ILE A 165 26.54 51.85 -15.71
CA ILE A 165 27.31 52.87 -15.00
C ILE A 165 28.77 52.57 -15.26
N THR A 166 29.26 53.16 -16.33
CA THR A 166 30.55 53.86 -16.44
C THR A 166 31.77 53.15 -15.85
N SER A 167 32.40 52.29 -16.63
CA SER A 167 33.78 51.83 -16.44
C SER A 167 34.77 52.94 -16.83
N ASN A 168 34.94 53.93 -15.95
CA ASN A 168 36.14 54.77 -15.94
C ASN A 168 36.91 54.53 -14.64
N SER A 169 37.88 53.62 -14.68
CA SER A 169 39.04 53.67 -13.79
C SER A 169 40.21 52.91 -14.38
N THR A 170 41.02 53.63 -15.16
CA THR A 170 42.41 53.28 -15.42
C THR A 170 43.24 53.72 -14.22
N ALA A 171 43.73 52.78 -13.41
CA ALA A 171 44.96 52.94 -12.63
C ALA A 171 45.34 51.64 -11.90
N GLN A 172 46.35 50.98 -12.44
CA GLN A 172 47.31 50.13 -11.72
C GLN A 172 48.68 50.42 -12.39
N PRO A 173 49.86 50.13 -11.79
CA PRO A 173 50.12 49.40 -10.53
C PRO A 173 51.26 50.03 -9.68
N THR A 174 51.78 49.23 -8.75
CA THR A 174 53.06 49.29 -7.97
C THR A 174 52.86 49.67 -6.49
N SER A 175 53.46 49.04 -5.48
CA SER A 175 54.49 47.99 -5.40
C SER A 175 54.80 47.69 -3.92
N ILE A 176 55.07 46.41 -3.60
CA ILE A 176 56.01 45.88 -2.57
C ILE A 176 55.63 45.89 -1.07
N SER A 177 55.40 44.67 -0.55
CA SER A 177 56.05 43.96 0.58
C SER A 177 56.29 44.66 1.93
N ARG A 178 55.79 44.06 3.04
CA ARG A 178 56.59 43.34 4.08
C ARG A 178 55.87 43.20 5.45
N LYS A 179 55.63 41.95 5.85
CA LYS A 179 55.83 41.27 7.18
C LYS A 179 55.10 41.72 8.47
N GLY A 180 54.54 40.71 9.18
CA GLY A 180 54.24 40.61 10.63
C GLY A 180 52.75 40.41 10.91
N GLU A 181 52.25 39.20 11.24
CA GLU A 181 52.09 38.60 12.60
C GLU A 181 51.30 39.52 13.56
N ASP A 182 50.20 39.16 14.22
CA ASP A 182 49.87 37.91 14.92
C ASP A 182 48.38 37.90 15.40
N ASN A 183 47.85 36.70 15.70
CA ASN A 183 46.76 36.35 16.65
C ASN A 183 45.30 36.78 16.35
N THR A 184 44.23 36.01 16.57
CA THR A 184 43.87 34.67 17.11
C THR A 184 42.40 34.48 16.64
N GLU A 185 41.78 33.34 16.37
CA GLU A 185 41.38 32.26 17.29
C GLU A 185 40.43 31.36 16.49
N SER A 186 40.67 30.04 16.37
CA SER A 186 39.69 29.01 16.01
C SER A 186 40.37 27.65 15.99
N GLN A 187 40.15 26.83 17.01
CA GLN A 187 40.09 25.37 16.90
C GLN A 187 39.56 24.80 18.22
N HIS A 188 38.33 24.30 18.19
CA HIS A 188 37.88 23.28 19.14
C HIS A 188 37.69 22.01 18.32
N ASP A 189 38.55 21.05 18.62
CA ASP A 189 38.63 19.76 17.97
C ASP A 189 37.43 18.86 18.28
N GLU A 190 37.28 17.96 17.31
CA GLU A 190 36.46 16.77 17.22
C GLU A 190 36.50 15.88 18.47
N HIS A 191 35.32 15.41 18.88
CA HIS A 191 35.21 14.11 19.52
C HIS A 191 34.28 13.21 18.70
N ALA A 192 34.92 12.26 18.02
CA ALA A 192 34.33 11.03 17.55
C ALA A 192 33.84 10.20 18.74
N ASN A 193 32.60 9.73 18.70
CA ASN A 193 32.30 8.32 18.97
C ASN A 193 30.91 7.95 18.43
N SER A 194 30.86 7.16 17.36
CA SER A 194 29.65 6.46 16.95
C SER A 194 29.60 5.12 17.67
N ASP A 195 28.73 4.99 18.67
CA ASP A 195 28.41 3.69 19.23
C ASP A 195 27.12 3.17 18.60
N ARG A 196 27.28 2.18 17.72
CA ARG A 196 26.23 1.54 16.93
C ARG A 196 26.11 0.10 17.43
N THR A 197 25.20 -0.14 18.36
CA THR A 197 24.82 -1.50 18.77
C THR A 197 23.51 -1.88 18.08
N VAL A 198 23.61 -2.66 17.01
CA VAL A 198 22.48 -3.40 16.43
C VAL A 198 22.44 -4.73 17.18
N ASN A 199 21.46 -4.90 18.07
CA ASN A 199 21.24 -6.17 18.76
C ASN A 199 20.37 -7.07 17.87
N GLU A 200 21.00 -8.16 17.44
CA GLU A 200 20.48 -9.23 16.62
C GLU A 200 19.81 -10.26 17.55
N SER A 201 18.48 -10.34 17.54
CA SER A 201 17.74 -11.43 18.18
C SER A 201 16.76 -12.06 17.21
N ASN A 202 17.35 -12.81 16.29
CA ASN A 202 16.68 -13.79 15.46
C ASN A 202 16.41 -15.05 16.32
N LYS A 203 15.14 -15.34 16.63
CA LYS A 203 14.74 -16.66 17.13
C LYS A 203 13.31 -16.99 16.70
N SER A 204 13.20 -17.58 15.52
CA SER A 204 12.05 -18.39 15.12
C SER A 204 11.99 -19.67 15.97
N PRO A 205 10.81 -20.13 16.41
CA PRO A 205 10.63 -21.48 16.90
C PRO A 205 10.21 -22.42 15.74
N ASP A 206 10.95 -23.51 15.62
CA ASP A 206 10.72 -24.64 14.73
C ASP A 206 9.33 -25.28 14.90
N ILE A 207 8.76 -25.63 13.75
CA ILE A 207 7.56 -26.47 13.59
C ILE A 207 8.07 -27.92 13.49
N PRO A 208 7.64 -28.87 14.33
CA PRO A 208 7.84 -30.29 14.05
C PRO A 208 6.75 -30.75 13.08
N MET A 209 7.22 -31.20 11.91
CA MET A 209 6.48 -31.88 10.87
C MET A 209 6.52 -33.38 11.22
N ASP A 210 5.43 -33.92 11.77
CA ASP A 210 5.27 -35.37 11.93
C ASP A 210 4.86 -35.98 10.58
N ALA A 211 5.63 -36.99 10.18
CA ALA A 211 5.38 -37.84 9.02
C ALA A 211 4.68 -39.15 9.48
N ASP A 212 3.66 -39.51 8.72
CA ASP A 212 3.09 -40.85 8.46
C ASP A 212 3.42 -42.02 9.41
N ASP A 213 2.37 -42.52 10.08
CA ASP A 213 1.94 -43.93 10.05
C ASP A 213 0.42 -44.03 10.34
#